data_AF-A0A1F5TNI2-F1
#
_entry.id   AF-A0A1F5TNI2-F1
#
_cell.length_a   1.000
_cell.length_b   1.000
_cell.length_c   1.000
_cell.angle_alpha   90.00
_cell.angle_beta   90.00
_cell.angle_gamma   90.00
#
_symmetry.space_group_name_H-M   'P 1'
#
loop_
_entity.id
_entity.type
_entity.pdbx_description
1 polymer ?
#
loop_
_entity_poly.entity_id
_entity_poly.type
_entity_poly.pdbx_seq_one_letter_code
_entity_poly.pdbx_strand_id
1 'polypeptide(L)'
;MFKNKLTILFFVVIIIPIFIYFLFNNYFWKKTQIQSKNIFSENQNEDIEKNLNLKETKELNKMQINNNIYLEATKNKDQQKCFLLKSEKDKYLCIKNIAIQTLNKDLCGLINNKEEQNFCLRGITTLIATKEKNLSLCAELNDEQDQLTCIKKITEQNIAIGDCDQIPLRFFDLEDKKNIGDIELRNVCKSEVIYKKAVSDNNVFLCESIISNAIKIKCFGKLGNIPLNSDYDNDGLIYQDEIMYGSNPNIFDTDGDGYGDGDEVKKMYSPIGGGGLFKLN
;
A
#
# COMPACT_ATOMS: atom_id res chain seq x y z
N MET A 1 -57.45 -20.77 -37.49
CA MET A 1 -57.12 -19.74 -38.51
C MET A 1 -56.60 -18.41 -37.93
N PHE A 2 -55.95 -18.39 -36.74
CA PHE A 2 -55.56 -17.13 -36.08
C PHE A 2 -54.11 -17.06 -35.52
N LYS A 3 -53.21 -18.00 -35.85
CA LYS A 3 -51.81 -17.98 -35.36
C LYS A 3 -50.77 -17.41 -36.35
N ASN A 4 -51.10 -17.18 -37.62
CA ASN A 4 -50.13 -16.69 -38.63
C ASN A 4 -50.17 -15.17 -38.90
N LYS A 5 -51.11 -14.42 -38.31
CA LYS A 5 -51.16 -12.95 -38.51
C LYS A 5 -50.35 -12.15 -37.47
N LEU A 6 -50.05 -12.72 -36.31
CA LEU A 6 -49.35 -12.01 -35.23
C LEU A 6 -47.81 -12.02 -35.38
N THR A 7 -47.25 -13.05 -36.02
CA THR A 7 -45.81 -13.15 -36.32
C THR A 7 -45.37 -12.28 -37.50
N ILE A 8 -46.26 -12.02 -38.46
CA ILE A 8 -45.97 -11.13 -39.61
C ILE A 8 -45.98 -9.65 -39.16
N LEU A 9 -46.83 -9.27 -38.21
CA LEU A 9 -46.86 -7.89 -37.69
C LEU A 9 -45.56 -7.51 -36.94
N PHE A 10 -44.94 -8.46 -36.24
CA PHE A 10 -43.73 -8.23 -35.45
C PHE A 10 -42.48 -7.99 -36.33
N PHE A 11 -42.39 -8.67 -37.49
CA PHE A 11 -41.27 -8.50 -38.42
C PHE A 11 -41.37 -7.22 -39.26
N VAL A 12 -42.58 -6.82 -39.66
CA VAL A 12 -42.77 -5.67 -40.57
C VAL A 12 -42.71 -4.33 -39.83
N VAL A 13 -43.17 -4.27 -38.57
CA VAL A 13 -43.28 -2.99 -37.83
C VAL A 13 -42.03 -2.66 -37.01
N ILE A 14 -41.22 -3.66 -36.61
CA ILE A 14 -40.08 -3.44 -35.71
C ILE A 14 -38.73 -3.62 -36.42
N ILE A 15 -38.56 -4.69 -37.20
CA ILE A 15 -37.25 -5.02 -37.80
C ILE A 15 -36.92 -4.16 -39.02
N ILE A 16 -37.91 -3.88 -39.88
CA ILE A 16 -37.71 -3.06 -41.08
C ILE A 16 -37.27 -1.62 -40.77
N PRO A 17 -37.90 -0.87 -39.83
CA PRO A 17 -37.43 0.47 -39.51
C PRO A 17 -36.05 0.51 -38.83
N ILE A 18 -35.67 -0.51 -38.07
CA ILE A 18 -34.31 -0.61 -37.48
C ILE A 18 -33.26 -0.87 -38.56
N PHE A 19 -33.58 -1.72 -39.55
CA PHE A 19 -32.67 -2.01 -40.66
C PHE A 19 -32.52 -0.81 -41.62
N ILE A 20 -33.62 -0.08 -41.89
CA ILE A 20 -33.59 1.17 -42.66
C ILE A 20 -32.80 2.25 -41.91
N TYR A 21 -32.96 2.37 -40.58
CA TYR A 21 -32.16 3.28 -39.75
C TYR A 21 -30.66 2.94 -39.82
N PHE A 22 -30.29 1.67 -39.79
CA PHE A 22 -28.91 1.22 -39.93
C PHE A 22 -28.32 1.52 -41.33
N LEU A 23 -29.11 1.32 -42.39
CA LEU A 23 -28.71 1.64 -43.76
C LEU A 23 -28.59 3.16 -43.99
N PHE A 24 -29.50 3.96 -43.42
CA PHE A 24 -29.43 5.43 -43.46
C PHE A 24 -28.22 5.98 -42.69
N ASN A 25 -27.91 5.45 -41.50
CA ASN A 25 -26.73 5.88 -40.74
C ASN A 25 -25.43 5.53 -41.48
N ASN A 26 -25.31 4.34 -42.06
CA ASN A 26 -24.12 3.98 -42.85
C ASN A 26 -23.98 4.83 -44.13
N TYR A 27 -25.09 5.17 -44.80
CA TYR A 27 -25.06 6.03 -45.98
C TYR A 27 -24.72 7.50 -45.63
N PHE A 28 -25.24 8.02 -44.50
CA PHE A 28 -25.00 9.39 -44.05
C PHE A 28 -23.57 9.59 -43.52
N TRP A 29 -23.00 8.59 -42.82
CA TRP A 29 -21.59 8.59 -42.41
C TRP A 29 -20.63 8.51 -43.62
N LYS A 30 -21.00 7.75 -44.66
CA LYS A 30 -20.16 7.66 -45.88
C LYS A 30 -20.20 8.95 -46.70
N LYS A 31 -21.32 9.68 -46.72
CA LYS A 31 -21.44 10.95 -47.46
C LYS A 31 -20.78 12.14 -46.77
N THR A 32 -20.77 12.17 -45.43
CA THR A 32 -20.08 13.21 -44.64
C THR A 32 -18.55 13.11 -44.73
N GLN A 33 -18.00 11.92 -44.94
CA GLN A 33 -16.57 11.73 -45.29
C GLN A 33 -16.22 12.16 -46.73
N ILE A 34 -17.19 12.19 -47.64
CA ILE A 34 -16.97 12.53 -49.06
C ILE A 34 -17.10 14.04 -49.30
N GLN A 35 -17.83 14.78 -48.47
CA GLN A 35 -18.07 16.22 -48.67
C GLN A 35 -17.09 17.17 -47.95
N SER A 36 -16.24 16.71 -47.02
CA SER A 36 -15.14 17.53 -46.47
C SER A 36 -13.82 17.39 -47.25
N LYS A 37 -13.75 16.47 -48.22
CA LYS A 37 -12.58 16.30 -49.12
C LYS A 37 -12.60 17.20 -50.36
N ASN A 38 -13.68 17.96 -50.57
CA ASN A 38 -13.81 18.87 -51.69
C ASN A 38 -13.97 20.29 -51.18
N ILE A 39 -12.86 21.03 -51.19
CA ILE A 39 -12.62 22.48 -51.04
C ILE A 39 -11.45 22.65 -50.07
N PHE A 40 -10.26 22.17 -50.45
CA PHE A 40 -8.95 22.75 -50.17
C PHE A 40 -7.91 21.87 -50.90
N SER A 41 -7.01 22.52 -51.64
CA SER A 41 -6.05 21.95 -52.59
C SER A 41 -5.47 20.56 -52.21
N GLU A 42 -5.50 19.60 -53.13
CA GLU A 42 -4.87 18.27 -53.00
C GLU A 42 -3.39 18.34 -52.60
N ASN A 43 -2.67 19.42 -52.94
CA ASN A 43 -1.29 19.63 -52.49
C ASN A 43 -1.15 19.90 -50.98
N GLN A 44 -2.16 20.45 -50.30
CA GLN A 44 -2.05 20.75 -48.87
C GLN A 44 -2.35 19.53 -47.98
N ASN A 45 -3.21 18.61 -48.41
CA ASN A 45 -3.54 17.42 -47.61
C ASN A 45 -2.41 16.39 -47.60
N GLU A 46 -1.70 16.21 -48.73
CA GLU A 46 -0.55 15.31 -48.81
C GLU A 46 0.63 15.86 -47.97
N ASP A 47 0.85 17.17 -47.99
CA ASP A 47 1.82 17.85 -47.13
C ASP A 47 1.44 17.75 -45.65
N ILE A 48 0.16 17.86 -45.29
CA ILE A 48 -0.32 17.70 -43.91
C ILE A 48 -0.15 16.25 -43.42
N GLU A 49 -0.56 15.25 -44.20
CA GLU A 49 -0.37 13.83 -43.85
C GLU A 49 1.11 13.46 -43.76
N LYS A 50 1.94 13.96 -44.68
CA LYS A 50 3.39 13.76 -44.64
C LYS A 50 4.02 14.42 -43.43
N ASN A 51 3.60 15.64 -43.06
CA ASN A 51 4.09 16.34 -41.86
C ASN A 51 3.64 15.67 -40.55
N LEU A 52 2.41 15.13 -40.50
CA LEU A 52 1.91 14.33 -39.37
C LEU A 52 2.72 13.04 -39.22
N ASN A 53 2.90 12.28 -40.31
CA ASN A 53 3.73 11.06 -40.32
C ASN A 53 5.19 11.35 -39.94
N LEU A 54 5.74 12.49 -40.38
CA LEU A 54 7.09 12.94 -40.01
C LEU A 54 7.20 13.29 -38.52
N LYS A 55 6.14 13.87 -37.95
CA LYS A 55 6.06 14.20 -36.52
C LYS A 55 5.94 12.93 -35.67
N GLU A 56 5.09 12.00 -36.08
CA GLU A 56 4.93 10.70 -35.41
C GLU A 56 6.21 9.86 -35.47
N THR A 57 6.88 9.78 -36.63
CA THR A 57 8.18 9.08 -36.74
C THR A 57 9.28 9.75 -35.94
N LYS A 58 9.32 11.09 -35.84
CA LYS A 58 10.26 11.81 -34.97
C LYS A 58 10.01 11.52 -33.49
N GLU A 59 8.76 11.50 -33.05
CA GLU A 59 8.41 11.15 -31.66
C GLU A 59 8.69 9.67 -31.36
N LEU A 60 8.40 8.75 -32.30
CA LEU A 60 8.73 7.33 -32.17
C LEU A 60 10.24 7.10 -32.06
N ASN A 61 11.03 7.74 -32.94
CA ASN A 61 12.49 7.67 -32.88
C ASN A 61 13.05 8.25 -31.58
N LYS A 62 12.48 9.35 -31.09
CA LYS A 62 12.86 9.96 -29.80
C LYS A 62 12.54 9.04 -28.62
N MET A 63 11.39 8.37 -28.64
CA MET A 63 11.00 7.38 -27.64
C MET A 63 11.94 6.15 -27.67
N GLN A 64 12.29 5.67 -28.87
CA GLN A 64 13.21 4.56 -29.05
C GLN A 64 14.63 4.89 -28.58
N ILE A 65 15.12 6.12 -28.85
CA ILE A 65 16.41 6.60 -28.33
C ILE A 65 16.39 6.68 -26.80
N ASN A 66 15.35 7.25 -26.18
CA ASN A 66 15.23 7.29 -24.72
C ASN A 66 15.25 5.89 -24.10
N ASN A 67 14.53 4.93 -24.69
CA ASN A 67 14.52 3.55 -24.23
C ASN A 67 15.90 2.89 -24.33
N ASN A 68 16.62 3.10 -25.44
CA ASN A 68 17.97 2.56 -25.61
C ASN A 68 18.95 3.12 -24.57
N ILE A 69 18.92 4.43 -24.32
CA ILE A 69 19.76 5.08 -23.30
C ILE A 69 19.46 4.49 -21.92
N TYR A 70 18.18 4.37 -21.56
CA TYR A 70 17.76 3.80 -20.27
C TYR A 70 18.26 2.35 -20.11
N LEU A 71 18.06 1.51 -21.12
CA LEU A 71 18.49 0.10 -21.10
C LEU A 71 20.01 -0.02 -20.98
N GLU A 72 20.76 0.81 -21.71
CA GLU A 72 22.21 0.77 -21.68
C GLU A 72 22.77 1.28 -20.33
N ALA A 73 22.21 2.36 -19.81
CA ALA A 73 22.58 2.91 -18.50
C ALA A 73 22.35 1.88 -17.39
N THR A 74 21.16 1.28 -17.35
CA THR A 74 20.80 0.29 -16.32
C THR A 74 21.59 -1.01 -16.47
N LYS A 75 21.77 -1.52 -17.68
CA LYS A 75 22.57 -2.74 -17.94
C LYS A 75 24.02 -2.59 -17.48
N ASN A 76 24.63 -1.43 -17.73
CA ASN A 76 26.02 -1.17 -17.39
C ASN A 76 26.21 -0.51 -16.02
N LYS A 77 25.11 -0.23 -15.30
CA LYS A 77 25.10 0.51 -14.02
C LYS A 77 25.81 1.87 -14.13
N ASP A 78 25.68 2.50 -15.29
CA ASP A 78 26.30 3.79 -15.60
C ASP A 78 25.30 4.92 -15.32
N GLN A 79 25.39 5.50 -14.12
CA GLN A 79 24.50 6.59 -13.71
C GLN A 79 24.71 7.85 -14.54
N GLN A 80 25.87 8.05 -15.17
CA GLN A 80 26.13 9.24 -15.98
C GLN A 80 25.26 9.23 -17.24
N LYS A 81 25.03 8.05 -17.83
CA LYS A 81 24.13 7.90 -18.98
C LYS A 81 22.68 8.26 -18.67
N CYS A 82 22.22 8.12 -17.43
CA CYS A 82 20.87 8.53 -17.06
C CYS A 82 20.65 10.03 -17.30
N PHE A 83 21.67 10.89 -17.18
CA PHE A 83 21.54 12.32 -17.43
C PHE A 83 21.35 12.69 -18.91
N LEU A 84 21.56 11.75 -19.84
CA LEU A 84 21.29 11.92 -21.26
C LEU A 84 19.78 11.81 -21.58
N LEU A 85 18.97 11.32 -20.64
CA LEU A 85 17.52 11.23 -20.80
C LEU A 85 16.89 12.62 -20.76
N LYS A 86 15.91 12.87 -21.63
CA LYS A 86 15.30 14.22 -21.77
C LYS A 86 14.32 14.58 -20.66
N SER A 87 13.61 13.59 -20.11
CA SER A 87 12.58 13.79 -19.10
C SER A 87 13.16 13.57 -17.71
N GLU A 88 12.89 14.48 -16.77
CA GLU A 88 13.28 14.30 -15.35
C GLU A 88 12.69 13.00 -14.77
N LYS A 89 11.47 12.62 -15.18
CA LYS A 89 10.86 11.35 -14.77
C LYS A 89 11.66 10.13 -15.25
N ASP A 90 12.17 10.17 -16.48
CA ASP A 90 12.97 9.09 -17.04
C ASP A 90 14.34 9.02 -16.35
N LYS A 91 14.95 10.18 -16.06
CA LYS A 91 16.19 10.28 -15.26
C LYS A 91 16.01 9.66 -13.87
N TYR A 92 14.95 10.05 -13.16
CA TYR A 92 14.59 9.48 -11.86
C TYR A 92 14.45 7.96 -11.92
N LEU A 93 13.67 7.43 -12.87
CA LEU A 93 13.46 5.99 -13.00
C LEU A 93 14.77 5.25 -13.29
N CYS A 94 15.63 5.84 -14.14
CA CYS A 94 16.95 5.29 -14.49
C CYS A 94 17.87 5.21 -13.27
N ILE A 95 18.05 6.33 -12.56
CA ILE A 95 18.89 6.42 -11.36
C ILE A 95 18.37 5.46 -10.28
N LYS A 96 17.07 5.48 -10.01
CA LYS A 96 16.44 4.58 -9.04
C LYS A 96 16.68 3.11 -9.36
N ASN A 97 16.57 2.70 -10.63
CA ASN A 97 16.82 1.31 -11.01
C ASN A 97 18.28 0.90 -10.76
N ILE A 98 19.24 1.74 -11.19
CA ILE A 98 20.67 1.49 -10.92
C ILE A 98 20.92 1.41 -9.41
N ALA A 99 20.35 2.34 -8.64
CA ALA A 99 20.50 2.39 -7.20
C ALA A 99 19.95 1.13 -6.50
N ILE A 100 18.80 0.61 -6.96
CA ILE A 100 18.25 -0.67 -6.49
C ILE A 100 19.16 -1.85 -6.87
N GLN A 101 19.65 -1.92 -8.12
CA GLN A 101 20.50 -3.01 -8.60
C GLN A 101 21.87 -3.06 -7.90
N THR A 102 22.38 -1.90 -7.50
CA THR A 102 23.69 -1.76 -6.84
C THR A 102 23.58 -1.74 -5.31
N LEU A 103 22.37 -1.62 -4.76
CA LEU A 103 22.13 -1.37 -3.34
C LEU A 103 22.89 -0.14 -2.83
N ASN A 104 23.03 0.89 -3.68
CA ASN A 104 23.74 2.11 -3.35
C ASN A 104 22.76 3.27 -3.12
N LYS A 105 22.53 3.63 -1.86
CA LYS A 105 21.61 4.72 -1.47
C LYS A 105 22.12 6.11 -1.87
N ASP A 106 23.43 6.29 -2.02
CA ASP A 106 24.03 7.58 -2.35
C ASP A 106 23.63 8.05 -3.75
N LEU A 107 23.29 7.11 -4.64
CA LEU A 107 22.76 7.42 -5.97
C LEU A 107 21.42 8.16 -5.92
N CYS A 108 20.63 8.01 -4.85
CA CYS A 108 19.42 8.83 -4.67
C CYS A 108 19.75 10.33 -4.50
N GLY A 109 20.98 10.66 -4.09
CA GLY A 109 21.50 12.03 -4.03
C GLY A 109 21.51 12.74 -5.39
N LEU A 110 21.51 11.98 -6.50
CA LEU A 110 21.49 12.49 -7.87
C LEU A 110 20.09 12.88 -8.36
N ILE A 111 19.04 12.58 -7.59
CA ILE A 111 17.65 12.93 -7.92
C ILE A 111 17.35 14.35 -7.43
N ASN A 112 16.96 15.23 -8.36
CA ASN A 112 16.72 16.65 -8.08
C ASN A 112 15.45 16.89 -7.24
N ASN A 113 14.37 16.17 -7.54
CA ASN A 113 13.11 16.32 -6.83
C ASN A 113 13.20 15.68 -5.44
N LYS A 114 12.91 16.45 -4.39
CA LYS A 114 13.08 15.99 -3.02
C LYS A 114 12.13 14.84 -2.63
N GLU A 115 10.92 14.83 -3.15
CA GLU A 115 9.94 13.78 -2.92
C GLU A 115 10.38 12.47 -3.57
N GLU A 116 10.81 12.52 -4.84
CA GLU A 116 11.35 11.37 -5.57
C GLU A 116 12.64 10.84 -4.94
N GLN A 117 13.51 11.74 -4.45
CA GLN A 117 14.71 11.39 -3.70
C GLN A 117 14.35 10.67 -2.40
N ASN A 118 13.40 11.18 -1.62
CA ASN A 118 12.93 10.53 -0.39
C ASN A 118 12.33 9.15 -0.68
N PHE A 119 11.56 9.02 -1.77
CA PHE A 119 11.01 7.74 -2.22
C PHE A 119 12.12 6.74 -2.59
N CYS A 120 13.15 7.20 -3.30
CA CYS A 120 14.32 6.40 -3.64
C CYS A 120 15.04 5.90 -2.38
N LEU A 121 15.34 6.82 -1.45
CA LEU A 121 16.02 6.52 -0.19
C LEU A 121 15.23 5.48 0.62
N ARG A 122 13.94 5.72 0.85
CA ARG A 122 13.04 4.78 1.55
C ARG A 122 13.07 3.39 0.92
N GLY A 123 12.93 3.32 -0.41
CA GLY A 123 12.89 2.05 -1.14
C GLY A 123 14.17 1.24 -1.00
N ILE A 124 15.33 1.90 -1.15
CA ILE A 124 16.64 1.25 -1.06
C ILE A 124 16.98 0.89 0.38
N THR A 125 16.77 1.79 1.34
CA THR A 125 17.00 1.51 2.77
C THR A 125 16.18 0.30 3.21
N THR A 126 14.89 0.24 2.85
CA THR A 126 14.05 -0.92 3.15
C THR A 126 14.58 -2.20 2.50
N LEU A 127 15.06 -2.13 1.24
CA LEU A 127 15.59 -3.28 0.52
C LEU A 127 16.87 -3.82 1.17
N ILE A 128 17.81 -2.94 1.53
CA ILE A 128 19.05 -3.29 2.24
C ILE A 128 18.71 -3.90 3.59
N ALA A 129 17.88 -3.22 4.40
CA ALA A 129 17.44 -3.68 5.70
C ALA A 129 16.82 -5.08 5.62
N THR A 130 15.95 -5.32 4.63
CA THR A 130 15.28 -6.62 4.42
C THR A 130 16.26 -7.71 4.02
N LYS A 131 17.20 -7.41 3.11
CA LYS A 131 18.18 -8.38 2.61
C LYS A 131 19.19 -8.78 3.67
N GLU A 132 19.61 -7.82 4.48
CA GLU A 132 20.61 -8.00 5.54
C GLU A 132 19.99 -8.41 6.88
N LYS A 133 18.65 -8.41 6.98
CA LYS A 133 17.89 -8.55 8.23
C LYS A 133 18.35 -7.55 9.31
N ASN A 134 18.71 -6.35 8.87
CA ASN A 134 19.25 -5.30 9.72
C ASN A 134 18.13 -4.33 10.13
N LEU A 135 17.66 -4.46 11.37
CA LEU A 135 16.54 -3.67 11.89
C LEU A 135 16.95 -2.23 12.26
N SER A 136 18.24 -1.96 12.47
CA SER A 136 18.71 -0.60 12.74
C SER A 136 18.43 0.34 11.55
N LEU A 137 18.53 -0.20 10.32
CA LEU A 137 18.25 0.55 9.09
C LEU A 137 16.76 0.89 8.94
N CYS A 138 15.85 0.10 9.51
CA CYS A 138 14.43 0.47 9.53
C CYS A 138 14.21 1.74 10.36
N ALA A 139 14.95 1.93 11.46
CA ALA A 139 14.86 3.11 12.33
C ALA A 139 15.46 4.39 11.72
N GLU A 140 16.16 4.30 10.58
CA GLU A 140 16.64 5.45 9.80
C GLU A 140 15.57 6.05 8.89
N LEU A 141 14.44 5.36 8.70
CA LEU A 141 13.33 5.86 7.87
C LEU A 141 12.63 7.03 8.59
N ASN A 142 12.25 8.05 7.83
CA ASN A 142 11.68 9.31 8.37
C ASN A 142 10.18 9.27 8.66
N ASP A 143 9.51 8.15 8.34
CA ASP A 143 8.06 8.00 8.43
C ASP A 143 7.75 6.75 9.25
N GLU A 144 6.87 6.88 10.23
CA GLU A 144 6.49 5.80 11.14
C GLU A 144 5.92 4.59 10.38
N GLN A 145 5.04 4.81 9.41
CA GLN A 145 4.45 3.72 8.62
C GLN A 145 5.52 2.97 7.81
N ASP A 146 6.56 3.67 7.38
CA ASP A 146 7.70 3.10 6.66
C ASP A 146 8.58 2.26 7.58
N GLN A 147 8.86 2.76 8.78
CA GLN A 147 9.56 2.00 9.83
C GLN A 147 8.81 0.70 10.15
N LEU A 148 7.51 0.79 10.40
CA LEU A 148 6.64 -0.36 10.71
C LEU A 148 6.60 -1.38 9.55
N THR A 149 6.48 -0.87 8.32
CA THR A 149 6.46 -1.73 7.12
C THR A 149 7.80 -2.44 6.92
N CYS A 150 8.93 -1.75 7.16
CA CYS A 150 10.27 -2.33 7.08
C CYS A 150 10.45 -3.45 8.11
N ILE A 151 10.08 -3.21 9.37
CA ILE A 151 10.16 -4.21 10.45
C ILE A 151 9.30 -5.42 10.13
N LYS A 152 8.07 -5.22 9.67
CA LYS A 152 7.16 -6.31 9.33
C LYS A 152 7.77 -7.23 8.26
N LYS A 153 8.40 -6.67 7.21
CA LYS A 153 9.09 -7.45 6.16
C LYS A 153 10.27 -8.25 6.68
N ILE A 154 11.03 -7.70 7.63
CA ILE A 154 12.16 -8.44 8.23
C ILE A 154 11.63 -9.56 9.13
N THR A 155 10.65 -9.28 9.98
CA THR A 155 10.08 -10.29 10.89
C THR A 155 9.39 -11.42 10.12
N GLU A 156 8.98 -11.23 8.85
CA GLU A 156 8.43 -12.30 7.98
C GLU A 156 9.48 -13.36 7.63
N GLN A 157 10.76 -13.08 7.85
CA GLN A 157 11.88 -13.97 7.55
C GLN A 157 12.38 -14.77 8.77
N ASN A 158 11.51 -15.00 9.76
CA ASN A 158 11.74 -15.81 10.96
C ASN A 158 13.03 -15.42 11.71
N ILE A 159 13.14 -14.16 12.08
CA ILE A 159 14.23 -13.66 12.94
C ILE A 159 14.04 -14.10 14.39
N ALA A 160 15.10 -14.04 15.20
CA ALA A 160 15.01 -14.23 16.64
C ALA A 160 14.49 -12.97 17.33
N ILE A 161 13.85 -13.11 18.49
CA ILE A 161 13.34 -11.96 19.26
C ILE A 161 14.46 -11.00 19.69
N GLY A 162 15.67 -11.51 19.93
CA GLY A 162 16.85 -10.71 20.26
C GLY A 162 17.36 -9.84 19.10
N ASP A 163 17.00 -10.17 17.85
CA ASP A 163 17.39 -9.35 16.69
C ASP A 163 16.71 -7.97 16.74
N CYS A 164 15.56 -7.84 17.41
CA CYS A 164 14.90 -6.55 17.65
C CYS A 164 15.73 -5.58 18.49
N ASP A 165 16.76 -6.06 19.21
CA ASP A 165 17.63 -5.20 20.00
C ASP A 165 18.64 -4.41 19.15
N GLN A 166 18.75 -4.71 17.84
CA GLN A 166 19.49 -3.93 16.84
C GLN A 166 18.89 -2.54 16.62
N ILE A 167 17.60 -2.34 16.88
CA ILE A 167 16.95 -1.03 16.80
C ILE A 167 17.60 -0.13 17.86
N PRO A 168 18.31 0.94 17.49
CA PRO A 168 19.06 1.75 18.45
C PRO A 168 18.11 2.38 19.48
N LEU A 169 18.57 2.64 20.70
CA LEU A 169 17.83 3.43 21.70
C LEU A 169 18.41 4.84 21.71
N ARG A 170 18.05 5.67 20.73
CA ARG A 170 18.47 7.07 20.73
C ARG A 170 17.74 7.77 21.87
N PHE A 171 18.50 8.51 22.68
CA PHE A 171 17.93 9.31 23.75
C PHE A 171 17.01 10.36 23.13
N PHE A 172 15.80 10.49 23.66
CA PHE A 172 14.73 11.31 23.10
C PHE A 172 15.16 12.76 23.04
N ASP A 173 15.53 13.26 21.85
CA ASP A 173 15.61 14.69 21.62
C ASP A 173 14.17 15.21 21.56
N LEU A 174 13.82 16.09 22.50
CA LEU A 174 12.47 16.66 22.70
C LEU A 174 11.90 17.38 21.46
N GLU A 175 12.69 17.54 20.40
CA GLU A 175 12.35 18.24 19.16
C GLU A 175 11.89 17.30 18.03
N ASP A 176 12.16 16.00 18.09
CA ASP A 176 11.93 15.10 16.94
C ASP A 176 10.59 14.34 17.01
N LYS A 177 9.50 15.08 16.85
CA LYS A 177 8.10 14.58 16.92
C LYS A 177 7.66 13.69 15.74
N LYS A 178 8.57 13.24 14.88
CA LYS A 178 8.22 12.54 13.62
C LYS A 178 8.41 11.03 13.64
N ASN A 179 9.07 10.49 14.66
CA ASN A 179 9.35 9.06 14.76
C ASN A 179 8.60 8.45 15.94
N ILE A 180 8.08 7.24 15.75
CA ILE A 180 7.71 6.37 16.87
C ILE A 180 8.98 6.21 17.71
N GLY A 181 8.89 6.48 19.01
CA GLY A 181 10.07 6.40 19.87
C GLY A 181 10.75 5.05 19.71
N ASP A 182 12.09 5.03 19.65
CA ASP A 182 12.87 3.81 19.36
C ASP A 182 12.48 2.62 20.27
N ILE A 183 12.06 2.90 21.51
CA ILE A 183 11.51 1.92 22.46
C ILE A 183 10.24 1.27 21.92
N GLU A 184 9.31 2.08 21.44
CA GLU A 184 8.04 1.59 20.91
C GLU A 184 8.25 0.84 19.59
N LEU A 185 9.18 1.29 18.74
CA LEU A 185 9.57 0.55 17.55
C LEU A 185 10.12 -0.85 17.88
N ARG A 186 10.92 -0.95 18.94
CA ARG A 186 11.42 -2.23 19.47
C ARG A 186 10.30 -3.10 20.03
N ASN A 187 9.34 -2.52 20.74
CA ASN A 187 8.16 -3.23 21.25
C ASN A 187 7.32 -3.82 20.12
N VAL A 188 7.10 -3.04 19.05
CA VAL A 188 6.41 -3.52 17.85
C VAL A 188 7.18 -4.68 17.20
N CYS A 189 8.50 -4.56 17.02
CA CYS A 189 9.32 -5.64 16.47
C CYS A 189 9.18 -6.93 17.28
N LYS A 190 9.35 -6.85 18.60
CA LYS A 190 9.23 -8.02 19.50
C LYS A 190 7.83 -8.63 19.43
N SER A 191 6.81 -7.78 19.42
CA SER A 191 5.40 -8.17 19.29
C SER A 191 5.12 -8.92 17.98
N GLU A 192 5.62 -8.46 16.84
CA GLU A 192 5.48 -9.12 15.54
C GLU A 192 6.18 -10.51 15.52
N VAL A 193 7.36 -10.62 16.14
CA VAL A 193 8.08 -11.90 16.25
C VAL A 193 7.28 -12.90 17.10
N ILE A 194 6.79 -12.46 18.27
CA ILE A 194 5.97 -13.30 19.15
C ILE A 194 4.66 -13.71 18.46
N TYR A 195 3.97 -12.77 17.80
CA TYR A 195 2.76 -13.05 17.02
C TYR A 195 2.98 -14.14 15.97
N LYS A 196 4.09 -14.07 15.22
CA LYS A 196 4.41 -15.09 14.21
C LYS A 196 4.68 -16.44 14.83
N LYS A 197 5.41 -16.48 15.94
CA LYS A 197 5.65 -17.70 16.69
C LYS A 197 4.34 -18.30 17.22
N ALA A 198 3.47 -17.47 17.82
CA ALA A 198 2.14 -17.88 18.28
C ALA A 198 1.33 -18.53 17.16
N VAL A 199 1.28 -17.89 15.99
CA VAL A 199 0.54 -18.37 14.83
C VAL A 199 1.15 -19.65 14.25
N SER A 200 2.47 -19.72 14.13
CA SER A 200 3.18 -20.89 13.61
C SER A 200 3.04 -22.10 14.54
N ASP A 201 3.12 -21.87 15.84
CA ASP A 201 3.06 -22.93 16.86
C ASP A 201 1.60 -23.27 17.24
N ASN A 202 0.61 -22.56 16.65
CA ASN A 202 -0.80 -22.59 17.03
C ASN A 202 -1.01 -22.50 18.56
N ASN A 203 -0.25 -21.60 19.19
CA ASN A 203 -0.18 -21.46 20.64
C ASN A 203 -0.70 -20.09 21.06
N VAL A 204 -1.96 -20.05 21.47
CA VAL A 204 -2.65 -18.83 21.92
C VAL A 204 -2.01 -18.21 23.17
N PHE A 205 -1.38 -19.00 24.04
CA PHE A 205 -0.73 -18.48 25.25
C PHE A 205 0.46 -17.57 24.95
N LEU A 206 1.08 -17.72 23.77
CA LEU A 206 2.12 -16.79 23.33
C LEU A 206 1.57 -15.38 23.04
N CYS A 207 0.27 -15.22 22.78
CA CYS A 207 -0.34 -13.92 22.58
C CYS A 207 -0.26 -13.04 23.84
N GLU A 208 -0.25 -13.63 25.04
CA GLU A 208 -0.12 -12.89 26.30
C GLU A 208 1.23 -12.18 26.44
N SER A 209 2.27 -12.74 25.83
CA SER A 209 3.63 -12.17 25.85
C SER A 209 3.80 -11.01 24.86
N ILE A 210 2.80 -10.71 24.04
CA ILE A 210 2.83 -9.61 23.08
C ILE A 210 2.70 -8.28 23.82
N ILE A 211 3.62 -7.35 23.54
CA ILE A 211 3.68 -6.05 24.23
C ILE A 211 2.69 -5.06 23.60
N SER A 212 2.59 -5.03 22.27
CA SER A 212 1.69 -4.13 21.56
C SER A 212 0.24 -4.63 21.65
N ASN A 213 -0.65 -3.83 22.24
CA ASN A 213 -2.07 -4.16 22.37
C ASN A 213 -2.73 -4.46 21.01
N ALA A 214 -2.42 -3.66 19.97
CA ALA A 214 -2.96 -3.88 18.62
C ALA A 214 -2.57 -5.25 18.06
N ILE A 215 -1.32 -5.68 18.26
CA ILE A 215 -0.84 -6.98 17.80
C ILE A 215 -1.38 -8.10 18.69
N LYS A 216 -1.51 -7.86 20.01
CA LYS A 216 -2.09 -8.80 20.98
C LYS A 216 -3.53 -9.15 20.63
N ILE A 217 -4.38 -8.13 20.41
CA ILE A 217 -5.78 -8.29 19.98
C ILE A 217 -5.84 -9.07 18.66
N LYS A 218 -5.02 -8.71 17.68
CA LYS A 218 -4.92 -9.44 16.40
C LYS A 218 -4.48 -10.90 16.58
N CYS A 219 -3.63 -11.19 17.56
CA CYS A 219 -3.19 -12.55 17.90
C CYS A 219 -4.35 -13.39 18.43
N PHE A 220 -5.05 -12.88 19.45
CA PHE A 220 -6.20 -13.55 20.03
C PHE A 220 -7.34 -13.73 19.04
N GLY A 221 -7.67 -12.70 18.24
CA GLY A 221 -8.69 -12.82 17.20
C GLY A 221 -8.35 -13.89 16.15
N LYS A 222 -7.06 -14.11 15.86
CA LYS A 222 -6.62 -15.13 14.90
C LYS A 222 -6.57 -16.55 15.47
N LEU A 223 -6.13 -16.72 16.72
CA LEU A 223 -5.88 -18.03 17.33
C LEU A 223 -6.99 -18.50 18.27
N GLY A 224 -7.65 -17.58 18.96
CA GLY A 224 -8.72 -17.89 19.90
C GLY A 224 -10.03 -18.30 19.22
N ASN A 225 -10.21 -18.03 17.92
CA ASN A 225 -11.51 -18.10 17.24
C ASN A 225 -12.60 -17.28 17.96
N ILE A 226 -12.18 -16.24 18.67
CA ILE A 226 -13.05 -15.41 19.47
C ILE A 226 -13.44 -14.17 18.64
N PRO A 227 -14.74 -13.90 18.42
CA PRO A 227 -15.16 -12.65 17.81
C PRO A 227 -14.80 -11.48 18.73
N LEU A 228 -14.05 -10.51 18.20
CA LEU A 228 -13.54 -9.38 18.97
C LEU A 228 -14.63 -8.47 19.57
N ASN A 229 -15.83 -8.54 19.03
CA ASN A 229 -17.01 -7.79 19.46
C ASN A 229 -17.98 -8.62 20.32
N SER A 230 -17.59 -9.82 20.73
CA SER A 230 -18.36 -10.62 21.68
C SER A 230 -18.16 -10.10 23.09
N ASP A 231 -19.23 -10.12 23.88
CA ASP A 231 -19.26 -9.89 25.32
C ASP A 231 -19.76 -11.22 25.91
N TYR A 232 -18.85 -11.97 26.55
CA TYR A 232 -19.06 -13.38 26.86
C TYR A 232 -19.74 -13.59 28.21
N ASP A 233 -19.50 -12.71 29.18
CA ASP A 233 -20.13 -12.71 30.49
C ASP A 233 -21.26 -11.68 30.63
N ASN A 234 -21.48 -10.86 29.60
CA ASN A 234 -22.56 -9.86 29.50
C ASN A 234 -22.44 -8.75 30.54
N ASP A 235 -21.22 -8.33 30.86
CA ASP A 235 -20.94 -7.22 31.77
C ASP A 235 -20.92 -5.84 31.06
N GLY A 236 -20.98 -5.85 29.73
CA GLY A 236 -20.98 -4.67 28.87
C GLY A 236 -19.59 -4.28 28.34
N LEU A 237 -18.54 -5.05 28.60
CA LEU A 237 -17.21 -4.91 28.01
C LEU A 237 -17.01 -5.99 26.93
N ILE A 238 -16.63 -5.57 25.72
CA ILE A 238 -16.39 -6.52 24.64
C ILE A 238 -14.97 -7.08 24.71
N TYR A 239 -14.79 -8.31 24.24
CA TYR A 239 -13.55 -9.08 24.29
C TYR A 239 -12.27 -8.30 23.90
N GLN A 240 -12.33 -7.47 22.86
CA GLN A 240 -11.17 -6.65 22.48
C GLN A 240 -10.77 -5.61 23.54
N ASP A 241 -11.74 -5.04 24.23
CA ASP A 241 -11.55 -4.04 25.28
C ASP A 241 -11.08 -4.73 26.55
N GLU A 242 -11.61 -5.92 26.86
CA GLU A 242 -11.14 -6.74 27.96
C GLU A 242 -9.65 -7.09 27.84
N ILE A 243 -9.21 -7.52 26.65
CA ILE A 243 -7.77 -7.74 26.38
C ILE A 243 -6.96 -6.45 26.57
N MET A 244 -7.52 -5.30 26.17
CA MET A 244 -6.84 -4.01 26.27
C MET A 244 -6.67 -3.56 27.72
N TYR A 245 -7.67 -3.79 28.57
CA TYR A 245 -7.64 -3.43 30.00
C TYR A 245 -7.08 -4.55 30.89
N GLY A 246 -6.91 -5.75 30.35
CA GLY A 246 -6.37 -6.91 31.06
C GLY A 246 -7.41 -7.65 31.92
N SER A 247 -8.71 -7.36 31.73
CA SER A 247 -9.78 -8.08 32.39
C SER A 247 -10.00 -9.46 31.78
N ASN A 248 -10.80 -10.32 32.42
CA ASN A 248 -11.04 -11.69 31.99
C ASN A 248 -12.40 -11.82 31.27
N PRO A 249 -12.41 -12.18 29.97
CA PRO A 249 -13.61 -12.38 29.15
C PRO A 249 -14.63 -13.40 29.57
N ASN A 250 -14.50 -14.03 30.73
CA ASN A 250 -15.48 -14.99 31.19
C ASN A 250 -15.88 -14.72 32.64
N ILE A 251 -15.51 -13.56 33.17
CA ILE A 251 -15.73 -13.16 34.55
C ILE A 251 -16.28 -11.75 34.55
N PHE A 252 -17.57 -11.64 34.87
CA PHE A 252 -18.31 -10.38 34.93
C PHE A 252 -17.63 -9.26 35.74
N ASP A 253 -16.87 -9.63 36.77
CA ASP A 253 -16.14 -8.76 37.70
C ASP A 253 -14.79 -9.43 37.99
N THR A 254 -13.75 -8.99 37.26
CA THR A 254 -12.46 -9.70 37.21
C THR A 254 -11.68 -9.56 38.52
N ASP A 255 -11.79 -8.42 39.21
CA ASP A 255 -11.07 -8.18 40.46
C ASP A 255 -11.87 -8.55 41.72
N GLY A 256 -13.16 -8.82 41.56
CA GLY A 256 -14.08 -9.32 42.57
C GLY A 256 -14.50 -8.25 43.58
N ASP A 257 -14.43 -6.97 43.23
CA ASP A 257 -14.78 -5.86 44.12
C ASP A 257 -16.29 -5.54 44.18
N GLY A 258 -17.08 -6.18 43.31
CA GLY A 258 -18.54 -6.09 43.23
C GLY A 258 -19.06 -5.19 42.10
N TYR A 259 -18.19 -4.61 41.27
CA TYR A 259 -18.54 -3.88 40.06
C TYR A 259 -18.12 -4.67 38.82
N GLY A 260 -18.97 -4.70 37.79
CA GLY A 260 -18.59 -5.40 36.56
C GLY A 260 -17.60 -4.61 35.71
N ASP A 261 -16.69 -5.28 35.01
CA ASP A 261 -15.55 -4.66 34.32
C ASP A 261 -15.99 -3.59 33.31
N GLY A 262 -17.07 -3.86 32.55
CA GLY A 262 -17.67 -2.90 31.61
C GLY A 262 -18.21 -1.65 32.26
N ASP A 263 -18.77 -1.80 33.46
CA ASP A 263 -19.34 -0.72 34.25
C ASP A 263 -18.23 0.15 34.88
N GLU A 264 -17.13 -0.49 35.29
CA GLU A 264 -15.92 0.16 35.76
C GLU A 264 -15.24 0.96 34.65
N VAL A 265 -14.97 0.34 33.49
CA VAL A 265 -14.33 1.00 32.35
C VAL A 265 -15.13 2.24 31.92
N LYS A 266 -16.46 2.11 31.84
CA LYS A 266 -17.37 3.22 31.50
C LYS A 266 -17.33 4.36 32.52
N LYS A 267 -17.04 4.07 33.79
CA LYS A 267 -16.90 5.05 34.88
C LYS A 267 -15.44 5.44 35.13
N MET A 268 -14.52 5.01 34.25
CA MET A 268 -13.08 5.27 34.33
C MET A 268 -12.37 4.61 35.52
N TYR A 269 -12.87 3.46 35.99
CA TYR A 269 -12.25 2.58 36.99
C TYR A 269 -11.56 1.37 36.35
N SER A 270 -10.56 0.83 37.05
CA SER A 270 -9.69 -0.24 36.57
C SER A 270 -10.31 -1.63 36.81
N PRO A 271 -10.58 -2.43 35.76
CA PRO A 271 -11.26 -3.74 35.88
C PRO A 271 -10.38 -4.88 36.40
N ILE A 272 -9.24 -4.56 37.01
CA ILE A 272 -8.26 -5.54 37.49
C ILE A 272 -7.74 -5.19 38.88
N GLY A 273 -8.38 -4.25 39.55
CA GLY A 273 -7.97 -3.78 40.86
C GLY A 273 -8.39 -2.34 41.11
N GLY A 274 -8.49 -1.99 42.39
CA GLY A 274 -8.92 -0.66 42.81
C GLY A 274 -8.09 0.51 42.23
N GLY A 275 -8.80 1.51 41.70
CA GLY A 275 -8.26 2.77 41.19
C GLY A 275 -8.91 3.21 39.89
N GLY A 276 -8.49 4.36 39.35
CA GLY A 276 -8.92 4.81 38.02
C GLY A 276 -8.13 4.13 36.89
N LEU A 277 -8.73 3.99 35.70
CA LEU A 277 -8.14 3.42 34.48
C LEU A 277 -6.78 4.02 34.09
N PHE A 278 -6.54 5.27 34.48
CA PHE A 278 -5.28 5.95 34.24
C PHE A 278 -4.73 6.49 35.56
N LYS A 279 -3.81 5.76 36.19
CA LYS A 279 -2.86 6.42 37.09
C LYS A 279 -1.89 7.19 36.21
N LEU A 280 -2.14 8.48 36.03
CA LEU A 280 -1.12 9.43 35.55
C LEU A 280 0.07 9.34 36.52
N ASN A 281 1.16 8.74 36.07
CA ASN A 281 2.50 8.93 36.63
C ASN A 281 3.46 9.24 35.49
#